data_AF-A0A822H6M2-F1
#
_entry.id   AF-A0A822H6M2-F1
#
_cell.length_a   1.000
_cell.length_b   1.000
_cell.length_c   1.000
_cell.angle_alpha   90.00
_cell.angle_beta   90.00
_cell.angle_gamma   90.00
#
_symmetry.space_group_name_H-M   'P 1'
#
loop_
_entity.id
_entity.type
_entity.pdbx_description
1 polymer ?
#
loop_
_entity_poly.entity_id
_entity_poly.type
_entity_poly.pdbx_seq_one_letter_code
_entity_poly.pdbx_strand_id
1 'polypeptide(L)'
;SFKKLNDLSETQVVMIDKDLTNAGILQDYFDKARTLLCVFHVLKYLKVQVHALKISLTNRMNIMNDIRKLLYDNDQMSAIYLKEIKINSEETDFYEYFEKNWLSCCEMWQTKYRKNLFNFNTDTNNHLERFNRLLKDHISSNMHISECVTKLLVLVEDFEAEEMNLNISLKQKVYNDDDSMLLKKFGSQLTNKANELLRKQNDETKLKTCFIEEIEDNRWKIGQKDEEKNHFITSSIAYRD
;
A
#
# COMPACT_ATOMS: atom_id res chain seq x y z
N SER A 1 31.79 8.81 -7.05
CA SER A 1 30.65 7.98 -7.51
C SER A 1 29.64 7.91 -6.38
N PHE A 2 28.38 7.61 -6.68
CA PHE A 2 27.29 7.54 -5.69
C PHE A 2 27.66 6.70 -4.44
N LYS A 3 28.25 5.51 -4.63
CA LYS A 3 28.79 4.64 -3.56
C LYS A 3 29.85 5.27 -2.65
N LYS A 4 30.59 6.27 -3.12
CA LYS A 4 31.62 6.95 -2.31
C LYS A 4 31.04 8.00 -1.36
N LEU A 5 29.82 8.47 -1.64
CA LEU A 5 29.18 9.57 -0.92
C LEU A 5 27.98 9.12 -0.08
N ASN A 6 27.52 7.88 -0.26
CA ASN A 6 26.36 7.34 0.44
C ASN A 6 26.71 5.95 0.98
N ASP A 7 26.41 5.72 2.25
CA ASP A 7 26.44 4.38 2.83
C ASP A 7 25.21 3.61 2.35
N LEU A 8 25.42 2.68 1.42
CA LEU A 8 24.34 1.87 0.86
C LEU A 8 23.88 0.77 1.82
N SER A 9 24.64 0.49 2.88
CA SER A 9 24.33 -0.60 3.81
C SER A 9 23.07 -0.36 4.63
N GLU A 10 22.65 0.91 4.74
CA GLU A 10 21.40 1.30 5.40
C GLU A 10 20.17 1.17 4.48
N THR A 11 20.37 1.02 3.17
CA THR A 11 19.26 0.88 2.23
C THR A 11 18.60 -0.48 2.40
N GLN A 12 17.34 -0.49 2.85
CA GLN A 12 16.60 -1.72 3.07
C GLN A 12 15.79 -2.18 1.84
N VAL A 13 15.32 -1.23 1.03
CA VAL A 13 14.41 -1.49 -0.09
C VAL A 13 14.79 -0.60 -1.27
N VAL A 14 14.82 -1.18 -2.47
CA VAL A 14 14.96 -0.47 -3.75
C VAL A 14 13.74 -0.78 -4.59
N MET A 15 12.98 0.25 -4.98
CA MET A 15 11.84 0.06 -5.88
C MET A 15 12.20 0.47 -7.31
N ILE A 16 11.85 -0.38 -8.28
CA ILE A 16 12.10 -0.19 -9.70
C ILE A 16 10.80 -0.33 -10.49
N ASP A 17 10.71 0.20 -11.70
CA ASP A 17 9.46 0.14 -12.47
C ASP A 17 9.14 -1.27 -12.93
N LYS A 18 9.83 -1.73 -13.98
CA LYS A 18 9.61 -3.03 -14.62
C LYS A 18 10.84 -3.54 -15.38
N ASP A 19 11.98 -2.90 -15.16
CA ASP A 19 13.22 -3.18 -15.87
C ASP A 19 13.99 -4.30 -15.17
N LEU A 20 13.60 -5.54 -15.48
CA LEU A 20 14.22 -6.75 -14.95
C LEU A 20 15.69 -6.90 -15.40
N THR A 21 16.09 -6.27 -16.51
CA THR A 21 17.48 -6.27 -16.99
C THR A 21 18.38 -5.52 -16.02
N ASN A 22 17.92 -4.35 -15.57
CA ASN A 22 18.64 -3.53 -14.60
C ASN A 22 18.42 -3.98 -13.14
N ALA A 23 17.41 -4.84 -12.90
CA ALA A 23 17.18 -5.40 -11.57
C ALA A 23 18.40 -6.18 -11.03
N GLY A 24 19.06 -6.99 -11.89
CA GLY A 24 20.26 -7.72 -11.48
C GLY A 24 21.42 -6.80 -11.09
N ILE A 25 21.65 -5.74 -11.88
CA ILE A 25 22.68 -4.75 -11.58
C ILE A 25 22.40 -4.05 -10.25
N LEU A 26 21.14 -3.72 -9.97
CA LEU A 26 20.75 -3.08 -8.71
C LEU A 26 20.84 -4.03 -7.52
N GLN A 27 20.55 -5.31 -7.70
CA GLN A 27 20.78 -6.33 -6.67
C GLN A 27 22.26 -6.48 -6.35
N ASP A 28 23.14 -6.48 -7.36
CA ASP A 28 24.59 -6.49 -7.14
C ASP A 28 25.09 -5.18 -6.49
N TYR A 29 24.44 -4.06 -6.81
CA TYR A 29 24.83 -2.75 -6.30
C TYR A 29 24.37 -2.50 -4.87
N PHE A 30 23.17 -2.99 -4.52
CA PHE A 30 22.49 -2.91 -3.23
C PHE A 30 22.22 -4.34 -2.69
N ASP A 31 23.29 -5.08 -2.47
CA ASP A 31 23.27 -6.49 -2.04
C ASP A 31 22.47 -6.77 -0.76
N LYS A 32 22.39 -5.79 0.15
CA LYS A 32 21.61 -5.89 1.39
C LYS A 32 20.14 -5.45 1.25
N ALA A 33 19.77 -4.79 0.15
CA ALA A 33 18.44 -4.23 -0.03
C ALA A 33 17.52 -5.22 -0.77
N ARG A 34 16.23 -5.22 -0.41
CA ARG A 34 15.21 -5.92 -1.18
C ARG A 34 14.83 -5.10 -2.41
N THR A 35 15.00 -5.69 -3.60
CA THR A 35 14.52 -5.07 -4.84
C THR A 35 13.04 -5.40 -5.06
N LEU A 36 12.20 -4.38 -5.25
CA LEU A 36 10.76 -4.50 -5.50
C LEU A 36 10.39 -3.88 -6.85
N LEU A 37 9.41 -4.44 -7.55
CA LEU A 37 8.81 -3.84 -8.74
C LEU A 37 7.67 -2.89 -8.36
N CYS A 38 7.47 -1.80 -9.08
CA CYS A 38 6.30 -0.94 -8.89
C CYS A 38 5.03 -1.72 -9.28
N VAL A 39 4.11 -1.95 -8.34
CA VAL A 39 2.92 -2.80 -8.60
C VAL A 39 2.04 -2.23 -9.72
N PHE A 40 2.01 -0.90 -9.87
CA PHE A 40 1.32 -0.23 -10.97
C PHE A 40 1.93 -0.61 -12.33
N HIS A 41 3.26 -0.59 -12.45
CA HIS A 41 3.95 -0.96 -13.69
C HIS A 41 3.82 -2.44 -14.02
N VAL A 42 3.86 -3.30 -13.02
CA VAL A 42 3.59 -4.74 -13.17
C VAL A 42 2.21 -4.97 -13.78
N LEU A 43 1.17 -4.40 -13.17
CA LEU A 43 -0.21 -4.54 -13.67
C LEU A 43 -0.41 -3.91 -15.05
N LYS A 44 0.15 -2.72 -15.28
CA LYS A 44 0.08 -2.03 -16.57
C LYS A 44 0.72 -2.87 -17.66
N TYR A 45 1.88 -3.47 -17.41
CA TYR A 45 2.56 -4.29 -18.39
C TYR A 45 1.83 -5.60 -18.65
N LEU A 46 1.44 -6.33 -17.60
CA LEU A 46 0.69 -7.58 -17.74
C LEU A 46 -0.64 -7.35 -18.48
N LYS A 47 -1.30 -6.21 -18.25
CA LYS A 47 -2.49 -5.82 -19.02
C LYS A 47 -2.22 -5.75 -20.52
N VAL A 48 -1.10 -5.16 -20.93
CA VAL A 48 -0.73 -5.09 -22.36
C VAL A 48 -0.47 -6.48 -22.94
N GLN A 49 0.23 -7.35 -22.20
CA GLN A 49 0.50 -8.73 -22.62
C GLN A 49 -0.80 -9.53 -22.77
N VAL A 50 -1.69 -9.47 -21.77
CA VAL A 50 -2.98 -10.16 -21.82
C VAL A 50 -3.87 -9.61 -22.92
N HIS A 51 -3.85 -8.29 -23.18
CA HIS A 51 -4.59 -7.68 -24.28
C HIS A 51 -4.14 -8.19 -25.66
N ALA A 52 -2.85 -8.52 -25.82
CA ALA A 52 -2.31 -9.04 -27.07
C ALA A 52 -2.68 -10.51 -27.34
N LEU A 53 -3.23 -11.24 -26.35
CA LEU A 53 -3.61 -12.63 -26.50
C LEU A 53 -4.82 -12.79 -27.43
N LYS A 54 -4.71 -13.73 -28.37
CA LYS A 54 -5.75 -14.09 -29.35
C LYS A 54 -6.80 -15.04 -28.75
N ILE A 55 -7.39 -14.64 -27.62
CA ILE A 55 -8.42 -15.40 -26.90
C ILE A 55 -9.70 -14.56 -26.73
N SER A 56 -10.74 -15.11 -26.11
CA SER A 56 -11.98 -14.38 -25.85
C SER A 56 -11.76 -13.15 -24.93
N LEU A 57 -12.63 -12.13 -25.05
CA LEU A 57 -12.58 -10.98 -24.14
C LEU A 57 -12.81 -11.40 -22.68
N THR A 58 -13.73 -12.33 -22.46
CA THR A 58 -14.03 -12.90 -21.15
C THR A 58 -12.78 -13.52 -20.53
N ASN A 59 -12.04 -14.34 -21.27
CA ASN A 59 -10.82 -14.98 -20.78
C ASN A 59 -9.75 -13.93 -20.43
N ARG A 60 -9.54 -12.91 -21.28
CA ARG A 60 -8.63 -11.80 -20.97
C ARG A 60 -9.01 -11.07 -19.68
N MET A 61 -10.30 -10.84 -19.46
CA MET A 61 -10.80 -10.19 -18.24
C MET A 61 -10.59 -11.06 -17.01
N ASN A 62 -10.87 -12.37 -17.10
CA ASN A 62 -10.64 -13.33 -16.03
C ASN A 62 -9.17 -13.39 -15.64
N ILE A 63 -8.26 -13.58 -16.61
CA ILE A 63 -6.81 -13.58 -16.39
C ILE A 63 -6.38 -12.30 -15.66
N MET A 64 -6.80 -11.12 -16.14
CA MET A 64 -6.42 -9.85 -15.50
C MET A 64 -7.02 -9.66 -14.10
N ASN A 65 -8.18 -10.24 -13.83
CA ASN A 65 -8.78 -10.21 -12.49
C ASN A 65 -7.98 -11.10 -11.53
N ASP A 66 -7.64 -12.31 -11.94
CA ASP A 66 -6.91 -13.26 -11.11
C ASP A 66 -5.44 -12.86 -10.92
N ILE A 67 -4.80 -12.21 -11.90
CA ILE A 67 -3.50 -11.55 -11.70
C ILE A 67 -3.56 -10.49 -10.60
N ARG A 68 -4.62 -9.66 -10.57
CA ARG A 68 -4.78 -8.65 -9.52
C ARG A 68 -5.00 -9.28 -8.16
N LYS A 69 -5.85 -10.30 -8.08
CA LYS A 69 -6.07 -11.04 -6.83
C LYS A 69 -4.79 -11.69 -6.34
N LEU A 70 -4.03 -12.32 -7.23
CA LEU A 70 -2.73 -12.93 -6.93
C LEU A 70 -1.71 -11.90 -6.42
N LEU A 71 -1.72 -10.68 -6.96
CA LEU A 71 -0.85 -9.59 -6.49
C LEU A 71 -1.14 -9.20 -5.05
N TYR A 72 -2.42 -9.07 -4.70
CA TYR A 72 -2.88 -8.64 -3.37
C TYR A 72 -3.21 -9.80 -2.42
N ASP A 73 -2.94 -11.05 -2.82
CA ASP A 73 -3.27 -12.24 -2.03
C ASP A 73 -2.43 -12.28 -0.75
N ASN A 74 -3.14 -12.37 0.38
CA ASN A 74 -2.57 -12.42 1.71
C ASN A 74 -2.76 -13.78 2.40
N ASP A 75 -3.70 -14.59 1.90
CA ASP A 75 -4.34 -15.70 2.65
C ASP A 75 -4.34 -17.02 1.85
N GLN A 76 -3.28 -17.22 1.05
CA GLN A 76 -2.94 -18.48 0.35
C GLN A 76 -3.87 -18.92 -0.79
N MET A 77 -4.74 -18.04 -1.30
CA MET A 77 -5.60 -18.35 -2.45
C MET A 77 -4.86 -18.38 -3.80
N SER A 78 -3.55 -18.06 -3.78
CA SER A 78 -2.64 -18.07 -4.93
C SER A 78 -2.80 -19.30 -5.83
N ALA A 79 -2.95 -20.51 -5.27
CA ALA A 79 -3.08 -21.73 -6.05
C ALA A 79 -4.34 -21.75 -6.94
N ILE A 80 -5.45 -21.21 -6.43
CA ILE A 80 -6.72 -21.11 -7.18
C ILE A 80 -6.56 -20.12 -8.32
N TYR A 81 -6.00 -18.93 -8.05
CA TYR A 81 -5.79 -17.91 -9.08
C TYR A 81 -4.85 -18.39 -10.19
N LEU A 82 -3.77 -19.10 -9.83
CA LEU A 82 -2.84 -19.66 -10.81
C LEU A 82 -3.50 -20.72 -11.70
N LYS A 83 -4.34 -21.58 -11.11
CA LYS A 83 -5.11 -22.57 -11.87
C LYS A 83 -6.08 -21.89 -12.85
N GLU A 84 -6.81 -20.87 -12.41
CA GLU A 84 -7.73 -20.13 -13.28
C GLU A 84 -7.01 -19.38 -14.39
N ILE A 85 -5.86 -18.75 -14.10
CA ILE A 85 -5.03 -18.11 -15.14
C ILE A 85 -4.64 -19.14 -16.20
N LYS A 86 -4.18 -20.33 -15.78
CA LYS A 86 -3.77 -21.41 -16.69
C LYS A 86 -4.91 -21.88 -17.60
N ILE A 87 -6.10 -22.09 -17.03
CA ILE A 87 -7.29 -22.51 -17.78
C ILE A 87 -7.70 -21.44 -18.79
N ASN A 88 -7.80 -20.18 -18.35
CA ASN A 88 -8.25 -19.10 -19.23
C ASN A 88 -7.23 -18.75 -20.33
N SER A 89 -5.96 -19.17 -20.19
CA SER A 89 -4.91 -18.97 -21.19
C SER A 89 -4.49 -20.24 -21.93
N GLU A 90 -5.24 -21.35 -21.82
CA GLU A 90 -4.84 -22.66 -22.34
C GLU A 90 -4.59 -22.71 -23.86
N GLU A 91 -5.23 -21.83 -24.61
CA GLU A 91 -5.07 -21.68 -26.06
C GLU A 91 -3.78 -20.91 -26.45
N THR A 92 -2.94 -20.55 -25.49
CA THR A 92 -1.77 -19.67 -25.68
C THR A 92 -0.58 -20.09 -24.82
N ASP A 93 0.64 -19.70 -25.21
CA ASP A 93 1.86 -19.88 -24.41
C ASP A 93 1.99 -18.84 -23.26
N PHE A 94 0.90 -18.16 -22.89
CA PHE A 94 0.95 -17.09 -21.90
C PHE A 94 1.29 -17.59 -20.51
N TYR A 95 0.78 -18.77 -20.11
CA TYR A 95 1.04 -19.29 -18.76
C TYR A 95 2.51 -19.64 -18.57
N GLU A 96 3.14 -20.30 -19.55
CA GLU A 96 4.57 -20.63 -19.55
C GLU A 96 5.42 -19.36 -19.50
N TYR A 97 5.04 -18.35 -20.30
CA TYR A 97 5.67 -17.03 -20.23
C TYR A 97 5.50 -16.38 -18.85
N PHE A 98 4.28 -16.42 -18.28
CA PHE A 98 3.97 -15.80 -17.00
C PHE A 98 4.72 -16.48 -15.85
N GLU A 99 4.75 -17.81 -15.85
CA GLU A 99 5.48 -18.60 -14.86
C GLU A 99 6.98 -18.30 -14.90
N LYS A 100 7.58 -18.34 -16.08
CA LYS A 100 9.01 -18.09 -16.26
C LYS A 100 9.43 -16.65 -15.89
N ASN A 101 8.64 -15.65 -16.26
CA ASN A 101 9.06 -14.24 -16.18
C ASN A 101 8.48 -13.47 -14.98
N TRP A 102 7.40 -13.95 -14.36
CA TRP A 102 6.71 -13.23 -13.28
C TRP A 102 6.58 -14.06 -12.01
N LEU A 103 6.25 -15.36 -12.11
CA LEU A 103 6.18 -16.20 -10.91
C LEU A 103 7.57 -16.47 -10.32
N SER A 104 8.59 -16.62 -11.17
CA SER A 104 9.99 -16.76 -10.76
C SER A 104 10.50 -15.60 -9.89
N CYS A 105 9.92 -14.41 -10.03
CA CYS A 105 10.27 -13.20 -9.27
C CYS A 105 9.09 -12.65 -8.45
N CYS A 106 8.14 -13.50 -8.05
CA CYS A 106 6.92 -13.10 -7.34
C CYS A 106 7.16 -12.29 -6.06
N GLU A 107 8.29 -12.53 -5.38
CA GLU A 107 8.72 -11.78 -4.20
C GLU A 107 8.88 -10.28 -4.46
N MET A 108 9.19 -9.89 -5.69
CA MET A 108 9.41 -8.50 -6.05
C MET A 108 8.09 -7.73 -6.21
N TRP A 109 6.95 -8.39 -6.45
CA TRP A 109 5.71 -7.71 -6.84
C TRP A 109 4.45 -8.11 -6.07
N GLN A 110 4.40 -9.26 -5.40
CA GLN A 110 3.24 -9.60 -4.55
C GLN A 110 3.30 -8.88 -3.20
N THR A 111 2.14 -8.41 -2.72
CA THR A 111 2.03 -7.62 -1.48
C THR A 111 2.44 -8.42 -0.25
N LYS A 112 2.22 -9.74 -0.20
CA LYS A 112 2.58 -10.57 0.97
C LYS A 112 4.07 -10.52 1.33
N TYR A 113 4.96 -10.34 0.34
CA TYR A 113 6.41 -10.23 0.57
C TYR A 113 6.86 -8.82 1.00
N ARG A 114 5.94 -7.86 1.03
CA ARG A 114 6.21 -6.46 1.38
C ARG A 114 5.82 -6.10 2.80
N LYS A 115 4.95 -6.88 3.44
CA LYS A 115 4.36 -6.58 4.75
C LYS A 115 5.38 -6.28 5.85
N ASN A 116 6.55 -6.89 5.79
CA ASN A 116 7.61 -6.74 6.80
C ASN A 116 8.77 -5.84 6.32
N LEU A 117 8.61 -5.17 5.18
CA LEU A 117 9.61 -4.26 4.65
C LEU A 117 9.26 -2.83 5.05
N PHE A 118 10.27 -2.06 5.46
CA PHE A 118 10.11 -0.64 5.74
C PHE A 118 10.07 0.16 4.42
N ASN A 119 8.97 0.00 3.67
CA ASN A 119 8.75 0.65 2.38
C ASN A 119 7.84 1.89 2.49
N PHE A 120 7.53 2.35 3.71
CA PHE A 120 6.62 3.47 3.99
C PHE A 120 5.26 3.37 3.27
N ASN A 121 4.74 2.16 3.06
CA ASN A 121 3.53 1.89 2.26
C ASN A 121 3.59 2.43 0.82
N THR A 122 4.79 2.64 0.29
CA THR A 122 5.01 3.14 -1.07
C THR A 122 5.21 1.96 -2.02
N ASP A 123 4.10 1.39 -2.48
CA ASP A 123 4.11 0.25 -3.40
C ASP A 123 4.17 0.64 -4.89
N THR A 124 4.06 1.94 -5.15
CA THR A 124 4.05 2.53 -6.49
C THR A 124 5.07 3.65 -6.61
N ASN A 125 5.63 3.82 -7.79
CA ASN A 125 6.51 4.95 -8.12
C ASN A 125 5.72 6.23 -8.48
N ASN A 126 4.41 6.30 -8.20
CA ASN A 126 3.54 7.41 -8.60
C ASN A 126 4.06 8.78 -8.17
N HIS A 127 4.71 8.86 -7.00
CA HIS A 127 5.35 10.09 -6.52
C HIS A 127 6.47 10.56 -7.46
N LEU A 128 7.35 9.63 -7.87
CA LEU A 128 8.42 9.91 -8.82
C LEU A 128 7.87 10.22 -10.22
N GLU A 129 6.81 9.54 -10.65
CA GLU A 129 6.17 9.87 -11.93
C GLU A 129 5.53 11.25 -11.94
N ARG A 130 4.87 11.65 -10.84
CA ARG A 130 4.31 13.00 -10.69
C ARG A 130 5.43 14.04 -10.78
N PHE A 131 6.52 13.83 -10.04
CA PHE A 131 7.69 14.71 -10.08
C PHE A 131 8.29 14.81 -11.49
N ASN A 132 8.52 13.66 -12.15
CA ASN A 132 9.06 13.63 -13.50
C ASN A 132 8.14 14.30 -14.53
N ARG A 133 6.82 14.20 -14.35
CA ARG A 133 5.84 14.87 -15.20
C ARG A 133 5.88 16.38 -15.00
N LEU A 134 5.88 16.85 -13.76
CA LEU A 134 6.05 18.27 -13.45
C LEU A 134 7.31 18.84 -14.09
N LEU A 135 8.44 18.13 -14.00
CA LEU A 135 9.67 18.54 -14.68
C LEU A 135 9.49 18.64 -16.20
N LYS A 136 8.88 17.63 -16.84
CA LYS A 136 8.65 17.63 -18.29
C LYS A 136 7.66 18.70 -18.74
N ASP A 137 6.69 19.05 -17.91
CA ASP A 137 5.70 20.08 -18.22
C ASP A 137 6.33 21.49 -18.15
N HIS A 138 7.29 21.69 -17.24
CA HIS A 138 7.93 22.99 -17.03
C HIS A 138 9.24 23.15 -17.81
N ILE A 139 9.92 22.07 -18.18
CA ILE A 139 11.23 22.08 -18.84
C ILE A 139 11.12 21.46 -20.23
N SER A 140 11.58 22.22 -21.23
CA SER A 140 11.61 21.79 -22.63
C SER A 140 13.05 21.63 -23.11
N SER A 141 13.29 20.68 -24.03
CA SER A 141 14.61 20.47 -24.65
C SER A 141 15.10 21.67 -25.46
N ASN A 142 14.17 22.54 -25.90
CA ASN A 142 14.48 23.72 -26.70
C ASN A 142 14.65 24.99 -25.85
N MET A 143 14.62 24.85 -24.53
CA MET A 143 14.70 25.95 -23.58
C MET A 143 16.14 26.42 -23.37
N HIS A 144 16.34 27.73 -23.24
CA HIS A 144 17.63 28.26 -22.82
C HIS A 144 17.97 27.84 -21.39
N ILE A 145 19.25 27.58 -21.11
CA ILE A 145 19.68 27.08 -19.80
C ILE A 145 19.32 28.03 -18.65
N SER A 146 19.36 29.34 -18.88
CA SER A 146 18.96 30.34 -17.88
C SER A 146 17.48 30.21 -17.50
N GLU A 147 16.60 30.05 -18.48
CA GLU A 147 15.16 29.83 -18.25
C GLU A 147 14.91 28.50 -17.54
N CYS A 148 15.65 27.44 -17.90
CA CYS A 148 15.58 26.14 -17.24
C CYS A 148 15.95 26.23 -15.75
N VAL A 149 17.06 26.91 -15.43
CA VAL A 149 17.51 27.12 -14.05
C VAL A 149 16.48 27.93 -13.26
N THR A 150 15.91 28.99 -13.83
CA THR A 150 14.87 29.78 -13.16
C THR A 150 13.63 28.94 -12.86
N LYS A 151 13.14 28.14 -13.82
CA LYS A 151 11.97 27.29 -13.60
C LYS A 151 12.23 26.18 -12.59
N LEU A 152 13.43 25.62 -12.56
CA LEU A 152 13.83 24.65 -11.55
C LEU A 152 13.82 25.27 -10.14
N LEU A 153 14.33 26.48 -9.98
CA LEU A 153 14.32 27.17 -8.68
C LEU A 153 12.90 27.42 -8.19
N VAL A 154 12.00 27.90 -9.07
CA VAL A 154 10.58 28.09 -8.72
C VAL A 154 9.93 26.77 -8.31
N LEU A 155 10.20 25.67 -9.02
CA LEU A 155 9.68 24.36 -8.64
C LEU A 155 10.19 23.91 -7.26
N VAL A 156 11.45 24.17 -6.93
CA VAL A 156 11.99 23.85 -5.59
C VAL A 156 11.28 24.68 -4.51
N GLU A 157 11.09 25.97 -4.73
CA GLU A 157 10.35 26.85 -3.81
C GLU A 157 8.91 26.36 -3.61
N ASP A 158 8.22 25.95 -4.69
CA ASP A 158 6.87 25.38 -4.63
C ASP A 158 6.83 24.08 -3.82
N PHE A 159 7.83 23.19 -3.98
CA PHE A 159 7.93 21.97 -3.18
C PHE A 159 8.17 22.26 -1.69
N GLU A 160 9.06 23.20 -1.36
CA GLU A 160 9.31 23.62 0.02
C GLU A 160 8.04 24.23 0.65
N ALA A 161 7.27 25.00 -0.13
CA ALA A 161 5.99 25.54 0.32
C ALA A 161 4.93 24.44 0.53
N GLU A 162 4.80 23.46 -0.37
CA GLU A 162 3.93 22.29 -0.18
C GLU A 162 4.31 21.51 1.08
N GLU A 163 5.60 21.26 1.32
CA GLU A 163 6.08 20.57 2.51
C GLU A 163 5.77 21.35 3.79
N MET A 164 5.99 22.67 3.77
CA MET A 164 5.65 23.55 4.89
C MET A 164 4.15 23.49 5.19
N ASN A 165 3.29 23.54 4.16
CA ASN A 165 1.84 23.46 4.31
C ASN A 165 1.38 22.10 4.86
N LEU A 166 1.97 21.00 4.40
CA LEU A 166 1.72 19.66 4.95
C LEU A 166 2.14 19.58 6.42
N ASN A 167 3.31 20.11 6.77
CA ASN A 167 3.80 20.16 8.14
C ASN A 167 2.90 21.01 9.04
N ILE A 168 2.39 22.14 8.55
CA ILE A 168 1.41 22.97 9.26
C ILE A 168 0.12 22.18 9.48
N SER A 169 -0.40 21.52 8.43
CA SER A 169 -1.62 20.70 8.53
C SER A 169 -1.46 19.52 9.50
N LEU A 170 -0.32 18.83 9.49
CA LEU A 170 -0.01 17.75 10.43
C LEU A 170 0.11 18.24 11.88
N LYS A 171 0.61 19.47 12.08
CA LYS A 171 0.78 20.09 13.41
C LYS A 171 -0.47 20.81 13.90
N GLN A 172 -1.40 21.17 13.02
CA GLN A 172 -2.70 21.74 13.39
C GLN A 172 -3.55 20.64 14.02
N LYS A 173 -3.61 20.61 15.35
CA LYS A 173 -4.49 19.68 16.07
C LYS A 173 -5.93 20.19 16.02
N VAL A 174 -6.84 19.39 15.48
CA VAL A 174 -8.29 19.68 15.54
C VAL A 174 -8.80 19.28 16.94
N TYR A 175 -9.03 20.30 17.77
CA TYR A 175 -9.69 20.15 19.07
C TYR A 175 -11.19 20.30 18.87
N ASN A 176 -11.97 19.33 19.35
CA ASN A 176 -13.41 19.47 19.46
C ASN A 176 -13.74 19.73 20.94
N ASP A 177 -14.42 20.85 21.21
CA ASP A 177 -14.71 21.27 22.58
C ASP A 177 -15.63 20.28 23.30
N ASP A 178 -16.42 19.50 22.56
CA ASP A 178 -17.34 18.50 23.08
C ASP A 178 -16.68 17.15 23.44
N ASP A 179 -15.37 17.01 23.20
CA ASP A 179 -14.67 15.76 23.50
C ASP A 179 -14.53 15.50 25.00
N SER A 180 -14.64 14.22 25.36
CA SER A 180 -14.26 13.75 26.69
C SER A 180 -12.79 14.06 26.98
N MET A 181 -12.46 14.23 28.26
CA MET A 181 -11.09 14.54 28.71
C MET A 181 -10.06 13.50 28.20
N LEU A 182 -10.47 12.23 28.09
CA LEU A 182 -9.62 11.17 27.55
C LEU A 182 -9.38 11.32 26.05
N LEU A 183 -10.42 11.61 25.26
CA LEU A 183 -10.28 11.85 23.83
C LEU A 183 -9.42 13.08 23.54
N LYS A 184 -9.57 14.15 24.32
CA LYS A 184 -8.68 15.33 24.21
C LYS A 184 -7.23 14.97 24.51
N LYS A 185 -6.99 14.17 25.57
CA LYS A 185 -5.64 13.73 25.96
C LYS A 185 -4.99 12.87 24.87
N PHE A 186 -5.67 11.83 24.40
CA PHE A 186 -5.11 10.94 23.37
C PHE A 186 -5.04 11.61 22.00
N GLY A 187 -6.09 12.33 21.60
CA GLY A 187 -6.11 13.09 20.35
C GLY A 187 -4.99 14.13 20.26
N SER A 188 -4.58 14.70 21.39
CA SER A 188 -3.44 15.63 21.43
C SER A 188 -2.08 14.98 21.12
N GLN A 189 -1.97 13.65 21.15
CA GLN A 189 -0.73 12.91 20.88
C GLN A 189 -0.72 12.27 19.49
N LEU A 190 -1.82 12.38 18.76
CA LEU A 190 -2.03 11.74 17.47
C LEU A 190 -1.98 12.74 16.32
N THR A 191 -1.69 12.24 15.11
CA THR A 191 -1.91 13.00 13.87
C THR A 191 -3.42 13.18 13.64
N ASN A 192 -3.82 14.20 12.86
CA ASN A 192 -5.24 14.45 12.59
C ASN A 192 -5.99 13.22 12.07
N LYS A 193 -5.40 12.48 11.12
CA LYS A 193 -6.01 11.27 10.57
C LYS A 193 -6.13 10.14 11.58
N ALA A 194 -5.14 9.96 12.45
CA ALA A 194 -5.22 8.99 13.54
C ALA A 194 -6.25 9.41 14.60
N ASN A 195 -6.38 10.71 14.87
CA ASN A 195 -7.38 11.26 15.78
C ASN A 195 -8.81 11.09 15.22
N GLU A 196 -9.03 11.29 13.92
CA GLU A 196 -10.30 10.99 13.24
C GLU A 196 -10.69 9.52 13.38
N LEU A 197 -9.74 8.59 13.17
CA LEU A 197 -9.97 7.16 13.35
C LEU A 197 -10.31 6.81 14.80
N LEU A 198 -9.60 7.41 15.77
CA LEU A 198 -9.87 7.24 17.20
C LEU A 198 -11.29 7.69 17.55
N ARG A 199 -11.71 8.87 17.07
CA ARG A 199 -13.07 9.41 17.27
C ARG A 199 -14.12 8.47 16.69
N LYS A 200 -13.91 8.02 15.45
CA LYS A 200 -14.81 7.09 14.78
C LYS A 200 -14.97 5.78 15.57
N GLN A 201 -13.86 5.19 16.03
CA GLN A 201 -13.92 3.99 16.87
C GLN A 201 -14.63 4.25 18.21
N ASN A 202 -14.38 5.39 18.84
CA ASN A 202 -15.04 5.76 20.08
C ASN A 202 -16.56 5.92 19.89
N ASP A 203 -17.01 6.51 18.79
CA ASP A 203 -18.44 6.62 18.50
C ASP A 203 -19.05 5.25 18.17
N GLU A 204 -18.35 4.38 17.45
CA GLU A 204 -18.76 2.98 17.24
C GLU A 204 -18.86 2.19 18.56
N THR A 205 -18.03 2.48 19.56
CA THR A 205 -18.15 1.85 20.90
C THR A 205 -19.36 2.33 21.69
N LYS A 206 -19.84 3.57 21.47
CA LYS A 206 -21.06 4.06 22.12
C LYS A 206 -22.32 3.35 21.62
N LEU A 207 -22.28 2.82 20.40
CA LEU A 207 -23.38 2.04 19.80
C LEU A 207 -23.41 0.57 20.26
N LYS A 208 -22.40 0.11 21.00
CA LYS A 208 -22.29 -1.27 21.49
C LYS A 208 -22.33 -1.27 23.01
N THR A 209 -23.46 -1.67 23.59
CA THR A 209 -23.56 -1.84 25.05
C THR A 209 -22.97 -3.19 25.46
N CYS A 210 -21.90 -3.15 26.25
CA CYS A 210 -21.36 -4.33 26.92
C CYS A 210 -22.18 -4.64 28.17
N PHE A 211 -22.53 -5.90 28.38
CA PHE A 211 -23.12 -6.36 29.64
C PHE A 211 -22.19 -7.37 30.31
N ILE A 212 -22.22 -7.36 31.64
CA ILE A 212 -21.51 -8.29 32.51
C ILE A 212 -22.57 -8.92 33.41
N GLU A 213 -22.74 -10.23 33.29
CA GLU A 213 -23.73 -11.00 34.06
C GLU A 213 -23.01 -12.10 34.84
N GLU A 214 -23.26 -12.18 36.15
CA GLU A 214 -22.74 -13.24 36.99
C GLU A 214 -23.59 -14.50 36.78
N ILE A 215 -22.99 -15.59 36.29
CA ILE A 215 -23.74 -16.81 36.00
C ILE A 215 -23.79 -17.69 37.26
N GLU A 216 -22.63 -17.96 37.89
CA GLU A 216 -22.45 -18.76 39.12
C GLU A 216 -20.94 -18.91 39.45
N ASP A 217 -20.56 -18.93 40.75
CA ASP A 217 -19.21 -19.18 41.29
C ASP A 217 -18.04 -18.70 40.42
N ASN A 218 -17.68 -17.42 40.57
CA ASN A 218 -16.53 -16.76 39.91
C ASN A 218 -16.54 -16.80 38.37
N ARG A 219 -17.67 -17.09 37.73
CA ARG A 219 -17.83 -17.06 36.26
C ARG A 219 -18.70 -15.89 35.82
N TRP A 220 -18.12 -15.04 34.99
CA TRP A 220 -18.77 -13.87 34.43
C TRP A 220 -19.01 -14.07 32.94
N LYS A 221 -20.25 -13.80 32.51
CA LYS A 221 -20.60 -13.65 31.10
C LYS A 221 -20.32 -12.23 30.68
N ILE A 222 -19.42 -12.06 29.72
CA ILE A 222 -19.20 -10.77 29.08
C ILE A 222 -19.71 -10.88 27.65
N GLY A 223 -20.66 -10.01 27.29
CA GLY A 223 -21.24 -9.99 25.95
C GLY A 223 -21.42 -8.57 25.42
N GLN A 224 -21.47 -8.45 24.09
CA GLN A 224 -21.80 -7.22 23.39
C GLN A 224 -23.21 -7.31 22.83
N LYS A 225 -24.03 -6.29 23.11
CA LYS A 225 -25.35 -6.10 22.53
C LYS A 225 -25.29 -4.94 21.53
N ASP A 226 -25.75 -5.21 20.32
CA ASP A 226 -25.99 -4.19 19.30
C ASP A 226 -27.42 -3.66 19.50
N GLU A 227 -27.55 -2.39 19.89
CA GLU A 227 -28.84 -1.77 20.25
C GLU A 227 -29.78 -1.66 19.04
N GLU A 228 -29.27 -1.61 17.82
CA GLU A 228 -30.09 -1.53 16.60
C GLU A 228 -30.59 -2.89 16.11
N LYS A 229 -29.86 -3.98 16.41
CA LYS A 229 -30.12 -5.30 15.81
C LYS A 229 -30.74 -6.33 16.76
N ASN A 230 -30.91 -5.99 18.05
CA ASN A 230 -31.46 -6.87 19.08
C ASN A 230 -30.85 -8.29 19.10
N HIS A 231 -29.61 -8.42 18.60
CA HIS A 231 -28.89 -9.69 18.45
C HIS A 231 -27.61 -9.67 19.30
N PHE A 232 -27.34 -10.78 19.99
CA PHE A 232 -26.12 -10.98 20.77
C PHE A 232 -24.97 -11.37 19.85
N ILE A 233 -23.90 -10.57 19.82
CA ILE A 233 -22.83 -10.76 18.83
C ILE A 233 -21.82 -11.81 19.27
N THR A 234 -21.50 -11.93 20.57
CA THR A 234 -20.66 -13.00 21.14
C THR A 234 -20.75 -12.99 22.67
N SER A 235 -20.64 -14.16 23.32
CA SER A 235 -20.42 -14.27 24.77
C SER A 235 -19.12 -15.01 25.07
N SER A 236 -18.24 -14.42 25.87
CA SER A 236 -17.04 -15.08 26.42
C SER A 236 -17.20 -15.27 27.92
N ILE A 237 -16.70 -16.39 28.45
CA ILE A 237 -16.67 -16.67 29.89
C ILE A 237 -15.28 -16.28 30.40
N ALA A 238 -15.22 -15.34 31.33
CA ALA A 238 -13.98 -14.95 32.01
C ALA A 238 -13.92 -15.57 33.41
N TYR A 239 -12.74 -16.05 33.79
CA TYR A 239 -12.42 -16.53 35.13
C TYR A 239 -11.58 -15.48 35.86
N ARG A 240 -11.73 -15.39 37.18
CA ARG A 240 -10.82 -14.63 38.03
C ARG A 240 -9.70 -15.59 38.47
N ASP A 241 -8.44 -15.22 38.21
CA ASP A 241 -7.28 -15.86 38.85
C ASP A 241 -7.33 -15.71 40.37
#